data_AF-A0A150LC99-F1
#
_entry.id   AF-A0A150LC99-F1
#
_cell.length_a   1.000
_cell.length_b   1.000
_cell.length_c   1.000
_cell.angle_alpha   90.00
_cell.angle_beta   90.00
_cell.angle_gamma   90.00
#
_symmetry.space_group_name_H-M   'P 1'
#
loop_
_entity.id
_entity.type
_entity.pdbx_description
1 polymer ?
#
loop_
_entity_poly.entity_id
_entity_poly.type
_entity_poly.pdbx_seq_one_letter_code
_entity_poly.pdbx_strand_id
1 'polypeptide(L)'
;MESILSIEFTAYVALAVLLYAIRQAANIPNRYIPLVAVILGVAFSAFESHAFSFDVLVTGLKYALYGIGSVAAIKYAIEKAGGDK
;
A
#
# COMPACT_ATOMS: atom_id res chain seq x y z
N MET A 1 -24.12 -16.72 -15.59
CA MET A 1 -23.79 -16.51 -14.17
C MET A 1 -22.52 -17.25 -13.75
N GLU A 2 -22.29 -18.50 -14.19
CA GLU A 2 -21.04 -19.23 -13.85
C GLU A 2 -19.74 -18.58 -14.36
N SER A 3 -19.76 -17.95 -15.53
CA SER A 3 -18.57 -17.30 -16.10
C SER A 3 -18.13 -16.03 -15.35
N ILE A 4 -19.06 -15.33 -14.68
CA ILE A 4 -18.75 -14.13 -13.90
C ILE A 4 -18.13 -14.54 -12.56
N LEU A 5 -18.72 -15.54 -11.90
CA LEU A 5 -18.18 -16.12 -10.66
C LEU A 5 -16.79 -16.74 -10.84
N SER A 6 -16.49 -17.32 -12.00
CA SER A 6 -15.18 -17.91 -12.29
C SER A 6 -14.10 -16.86 -12.60
N ILE A 7 -14.45 -15.75 -13.24
CA ILE A 7 -13.52 -14.61 -13.42
C ILE A 7 -13.20 -13.96 -12.08
N GLU A 8 -14.22 -13.70 -11.25
CA GLU A 8 -14.05 -13.15 -9.90
C GLU A 8 -13.23 -14.08 -9.00
N PHE A 9 -13.48 -15.39 -9.07
CA PHE A 9 -12.70 -16.39 -8.34
C PHE A 9 -11.23 -16.45 -8.81
N THR A 10 -10.99 -16.37 -10.12
CA THR A 10 -9.62 -16.35 -10.67
C THR A 10 -8.86 -15.11 -10.22
N ALA A 11 -9.51 -13.94 -10.23
CA ALA A 11 -8.92 -12.69 -9.73
C ALA A 11 -8.58 -12.77 -8.24
N TYR A 12 -9.47 -13.36 -7.43
CA TYR A 12 -9.23 -13.59 -6.01
C TYR A 12 -8.02 -14.50 -5.76
N VAL A 13 -7.93 -15.62 -6.49
CA VAL A 13 -6.80 -16.55 -6.39
C VAL A 13 -5.49 -15.88 -6.84
N ALA A 14 -5.52 -15.11 -7.93
CA ALA A 14 -4.36 -14.37 -8.41
C ALA A 14 -3.87 -13.33 -7.37
N LEU A 15 -4.78 -12.59 -6.74
CA LEU A 15 -4.47 -11.66 -5.66
C LEU A 15 -3.86 -12.37 -4.44
N ALA A 16 -4.38 -13.53 -4.07
CA ALA A 16 -3.86 -14.33 -2.96
C ALA A 16 -2.43 -14.82 -3.23
N VAL A 17 -2.15 -15.28 -4.46
CA VAL A 17 -0.79 -15.69 -4.88
C VAL A 17 0.17 -14.50 -4.91
N LEU A 18 -0.28 -13.34 -5.41
CA LEU A 18 0.52 -12.11 -5.44
C LEU A 18 0.88 -11.65 -4.02
N LEU A 19 -0.08 -11.65 -3.11
CA LEU A 19 0.13 -11.36 -1.69
C LEU A 19 1.14 -12.31 -1.05
N TYR A 20 1.02 -13.61 -1.35
CA TYR A 20 1.96 -14.62 -0.88
C TYR A 20 3.39 -14.36 -1.40
N ALA A 21 3.54 -14.01 -2.68
CA ALA A 21 4.83 -13.69 -3.28
C ALA A 21 5.47 -12.43 -2.67
N ILE A 22 4.68 -11.36 -2.46
CA ILE A 22 5.16 -10.12 -1.82
C ILE A 22 5.59 -10.37 -0.38
N ARG A 23 4.83 -11.18 0.36
CA ARG A 23 5.20 -11.59 1.72
C ARG A 23 6.56 -12.30 1.74
N GLN A 24 6.78 -13.23 0.80
CA GLN A 24 8.04 -13.96 0.66
C GLN A 24 9.21 -13.03 0.33
N ALA A 25 9.04 -12.14 -0.66
CA ALA A 25 10.11 -11.25 -1.13
C ALA A 25 10.51 -10.17 -0.10
N ALA A 26 9.54 -9.61 0.63
CA ALA A 26 9.77 -8.50 1.56
C ALA A 26 9.84 -8.93 3.03
N ASN A 27 9.74 -10.24 3.32
CA ASN A 27 9.77 -10.84 4.66
C ASN A 27 8.85 -10.11 5.67
N ILE A 28 7.62 -9.80 5.22
CA ILE A 28 6.68 -8.94 5.93
C ILE A 28 6.12 -9.68 7.16
N PRO A 29 6.20 -9.12 8.39
CA PRO A 29 5.60 -9.70 9.57
C PRO A 29 4.09 -9.89 9.42
N ASN A 30 3.53 -11.00 9.96
CA ASN A 30 2.11 -11.35 9.79
C ASN A 30 1.13 -10.24 10.20
N ARG A 31 1.50 -9.40 11.17
CA ARG A 31 0.68 -8.25 11.63
C ARG A 31 0.41 -7.21 10.54
N TYR A 32 1.26 -7.11 9.51
CA TYR A 32 1.13 -6.14 8.44
C TYR A 32 0.49 -6.70 7.17
N ILE A 33 0.30 -8.03 7.08
CA ILE A 33 -0.33 -8.67 5.91
C ILE A 33 -1.71 -8.07 5.61
N PRO A 34 -2.61 -7.85 6.58
CA PRO A 34 -3.91 -7.22 6.29
C PRO A 34 -3.79 -5.82 5.69
N LEU A 35 -2.84 -5.03 6.19
CA LEU A 35 -2.60 -3.67 5.69
C LEU A 35 -2.08 -3.70 4.24
N VAL A 36 -1.13 -4.60 3.95
CA VAL A 36 -0.59 -4.78 2.60
C VAL A 36 -1.67 -5.26 1.63
N ALA A 37 -2.56 -6.15 2.06
CA ALA A 37 -3.71 -6.59 1.27
C ALA A 37 -4.67 -5.45 0.92
N VAL A 38 -4.97 -4.56 1.87
CA VAL A 38 -5.80 -3.38 1.61
C VAL A 38 -5.12 -2.44 0.61
N ILE A 39 -3.82 -2.15 0.78
CA ILE A 39 -3.07 -1.28 -0.14
C ILE A 39 -3.04 -1.87 -1.56
N LEU A 40 -2.80 -3.17 -1.69
CA LEU A 40 -2.80 -3.84 -2.99
C LEU A 40 -4.19 -3.86 -3.63
N GLY A 41 -5.26 -4.07 -2.85
CA GLY A 41 -6.63 -3.98 -3.35
C GLY A 41 -6.97 -2.60 -3.90
N VAL A 42 -6.59 -1.53 -3.19
CA VAL A 42 -6.76 -0.15 -3.66
C VAL A 42 -5.95 0.11 -4.93
N ALA A 43 -4.69 -0.32 -4.96
CA ALA A 43 -3.82 -0.16 -6.14
C ALA A 43 -4.38 -0.92 -7.36
N PHE A 44 -4.86 -2.15 -7.17
CA PHE A 44 -5.44 -2.96 -8.23
C PHE A 44 -6.75 -2.36 -8.75
N SER A 45 -7.63 -1.89 -7.87
CA SER A 45 -8.87 -1.21 -8.25
C SER A 45 -8.60 0.09 -9.04
N ALA A 46 -7.59 0.87 -8.63
CA ALA A 46 -7.17 2.07 -9.36
C ALA A 46 -6.60 1.73 -10.75
N PHE A 47 -5.90 0.61 -10.87
CA PHE A 47 -5.36 0.13 -12.15
C PHE A 47 -6.46 -0.40 -13.08
N GLU A 48 -7.37 -1.23 -12.56
CA GLU A 48 -8.51 -1.79 -13.30
C GLU A 48 -9.46 -0.70 -13.80
N SER A 49 -9.67 0.35 -13.00
CA SER A 49 -10.51 1.49 -13.39
C SER A 49 -9.84 2.43 -14.41
N HIS A 50 -8.62 2.11 -14.88
CA HIS A 50 -7.78 3.01 -15.67
C HIS A 50 -7.58 4.40 -15.05
N ALA A 51 -7.73 4.51 -13.73
CA ALA A 51 -7.64 5.77 -12.99
C ALA A 51 -6.18 6.20 -12.74
N PHE A 52 -5.21 5.35 -13.12
CA PHE A 52 -3.79 5.61 -12.93
C PHE A 52 -3.22 6.43 -14.10
N SER A 53 -3.09 7.74 -13.91
CA SER A 53 -2.44 8.66 -14.86
C SER A 53 -1.10 9.18 -14.35
N PHE A 54 -0.32 9.81 -15.22
CA PHE A 54 0.95 10.44 -14.83
C PHE A 54 0.77 11.51 -13.74
N ASP A 55 -0.32 12.28 -13.78
CA ASP A 55 -0.64 13.27 -12.74
C ASP A 55 -0.92 12.63 -11.38
N VAL A 56 -1.58 11.47 -11.36
CA VAL A 56 -1.82 10.70 -10.13
C VAL A 56 -0.50 10.22 -9.53
N LEU A 57 0.43 9.77 -10.36
CA LEU A 57 1.77 9.36 -9.92
C LEU A 57 2.55 10.53 -9.30
N VAL A 58 2.62 11.68 -9.97
CA VAL A 58 3.31 12.88 -9.47
C VAL A 58 2.68 13.38 -8.18
N THR A 59 1.35 13.35 -8.09
CA THR A 59 0.60 13.76 -6.89
C THR A 59 0.85 12.79 -5.73
N GLY A 60 0.87 11.48 -5.99
CA GLY A 60 1.22 10.47 -4.99
C GLY A 60 2.64 10.64 -4.45
N LEU A 61 3.61 10.93 -5.32
CA LEU A 61 5.00 11.24 -4.93
C LEU A 61 5.06 12.48 -4.02
N LYS A 62 4.34 13.56 -4.35
CA LYS A 62 4.27 14.76 -3.50
C LYS A 62 3.73 14.45 -2.11
N TYR A 63 2.61 13.70 -2.03
CA TYR A 63 2.03 13.31 -0.74
C TYR A 63 2.95 12.38 0.06
N ALA A 64 3.65 11.45 -0.60
CA ALA A 64 4.63 10.60 0.06
C ALA A 64 5.78 11.42 0.67
N LEU A 65 6.32 12.38 -0.08
CA LEU A 65 7.37 13.28 0.42
C LEU A 65 6.89 14.15 1.59
N TYR A 66 5.66 14.67 1.53
CA TYR A 66 5.07 15.40 2.66
C TYR A 66 4.87 14.51 3.88
N GLY A 67 4.45 13.25 3.69
CA GLY A 67 4.34 12.28 4.78
C GLY A 67 5.68 12.00 5.43
N ILE A 68 6.73 11.73 4.65
CA ILE A 68 8.09 11.50 5.16
C ILE A 68 8.61 12.73 5.92
N GLY A 69 8.46 13.92 5.35
CA GLY A 69 8.88 15.17 5.98
C GLY A 69 8.16 15.43 7.31
N SER A 70 6.86 15.16 7.36
CA SER A 70 6.05 15.34 8.58
C SER A 70 6.44 14.36 9.67
N VAL A 71 6.67 13.08 9.33
CA VAL A 71 7.14 12.07 10.29
C VAL A 71 8.52 12.42 10.84
N ALA A 72 9.43 12.87 9.97
CA ALA A 72 10.75 13.33 10.39
C ALA A 72 10.66 14.55 11.33
N ALA A 73 9.83 15.54 10.97
CA ALA A 73 9.62 16.73 11.79
C ALA A 73 9.05 16.38 13.18
N ILE A 74 8.05 15.49 13.25
CA ILE A 74 7.48 15.00 14.51
C ILE A 74 8.54 14.27 15.34
N LYS A 75 9.33 13.38 14.71
CA LYS A 75 10.42 12.67 15.39
C LYS A 75 11.42 13.63 16.03
N TYR A 76 11.89 14.63 15.27
CA TYR A 76 12.81 15.65 15.79
C TYR A 76 12.20 16.52 16.89
N ALA A 77 10.92 16.88 16.78
CA ALA A 77 10.23 17.63 17.81
C ALA A 77 10.13 16.85 19.14
N ILE A 78 9.85 15.54 19.06
CA ILE A 78 9.80 14.65 20.24
C ILE A 78 11.19 14.45 20.84
N GLU A 79 12.21 14.20 20.02
CA GLU A 79 13.60 14.06 20.49
C GLU A 79 14.10 15.33 21.19
N LYS A 80 13.80 16.51 20.63
CA LYS A 80 14.13 17.80 21.25
C LYS A 80 13.35 18.06 22.55
N ALA A 81 12.10 17.63 22.64
CA ALA A 81 11.30 17.74 23.86
C ALA A 81 11.69 16.73 24.95
N GLY A 82 12.26 15.58 24.57
CA GLY A 82 12.72 14.54 25.49
C GLY A 82 14.17 14.69 25.96
N GLY A 83 15.00 15.45 25.24
CA GLY A 83 16.43 15.65 25.52
C GLY A 83 16.75 16.77 26.51
N ASP A 84 15.75 17.39 27.13
CA ASP A 84 15.92 18.47 28.14
C ASP A 84 15.63 17.95 29.56
N LYS A 85 16.17 16.77 29.89
CA LYS A 85 16.19 16.18 31.25
C LYS A 85 17.57 15.65 31.59
#